data_AF-L0FUT1-F1
#
_entry.id   AF-L0FUT1-F1
#
_cell.length_a   1.000
_cell.length_b   1.000
_cell.length_c   1.000
_cell.angle_alpha   90.00
_cell.angle_beta   90.00
_cell.angle_gamma   90.00
#
_symmetry.space_group_name_H-M   'P 1'
#
loop_
_entity.id
_entity.type
_entity.pdbx_description
1 polymer ?
#
loop_
_entity_poly.entity_id
_entity_poly.type
_entity_poly.pdbx_seq_one_letter_code
_entity_poly.pdbx_strand_id
1 'polypeptide(L)'
;MEKNQAPEKPYWLTVRLSPREVQKLKKLLAQSAHCRNLSELVRTILFKQELTIKKRNASLDELKSEIVKVKGELRSIGVNINQVTHYFNGHPDPAEKRYFARKILPLYKKVGQKTEQLMVMVSQLSRL
;
A
#
# COMPACT_ATOMS: atom_id res chain seq x y z
N MET A 1 53.31 5.30 -0.72
CA MET A 1 52.42 4.36 0.00
C MET A 1 51.59 5.18 0.99
N GLU A 2 50.46 5.73 0.54
CA GLU A 2 49.59 6.51 1.42
C GLU A 2 48.71 5.57 2.25
N LYS A 3 48.76 5.74 3.57
CA LYS A 3 47.88 5.04 4.51
C LYS A 3 46.46 5.51 4.27
N ASN A 4 45.62 4.60 3.79
CA ASN A 4 44.17 4.78 3.68
C ASN A 4 43.58 4.91 5.10
N GLN A 5 43.48 6.14 5.63
CA GLN A 5 42.92 6.40 6.95
C GLN A 5 41.39 6.27 6.90
N ALA A 6 40.84 5.40 7.75
CA ALA A 6 39.40 5.22 7.86
C ALA A 6 38.73 6.54 8.31
N PRO A 7 37.54 6.89 7.79
CA PRO A 7 36.88 8.15 8.09
C PRO A 7 36.64 8.31 9.60
N GLU A 8 37.07 9.45 10.14
CA GLU A 8 36.87 9.79 11.56
C GLU A 8 35.38 9.86 11.90
N LYS A 9 35.02 9.37 13.10
CA LYS A 9 33.65 9.29 13.60
C LYS A 9 33.55 10.05 14.92
N PRO A 10 33.51 11.40 14.90
CA PRO A 10 33.69 12.23 16.10
C PRO A 10 32.45 12.31 17.01
N TYR A 11 31.26 11.95 16.52
CA TYR A 11 30.01 12.10 17.25
C TYR A 11 29.59 10.82 17.99
N TRP A 12 29.15 10.98 19.24
CA TRP A 12 28.61 9.91 20.09
C TRP A 12 27.08 9.87 20.02
N LEU A 13 26.53 8.66 19.87
CA LEU A 13 25.08 8.40 19.97
C LEU A 13 24.83 7.52 21.20
N THR A 14 24.14 8.07 22.20
CA THR A 14 23.79 7.34 23.43
C THR A 14 22.32 6.94 23.38
N VAL A 15 22.04 5.64 23.48
CA VAL A 15 20.68 5.09 23.47
C VAL A 15 20.42 4.34 24.78
N ARG A 16 19.29 4.61 25.43
CA ARG A 16 18.83 3.84 26.59
C ARG A 16 18.11 2.59 26.12
N LEU A 17 18.48 1.45 26.67
CA LEU A 17 17.92 0.14 26.30
C LEU A 17 17.42 -0.59 27.54
N SER A 18 16.29 -1.25 27.42
CA SER A 18 15.77 -2.19 28.42
C SER A 18 16.58 -3.49 28.42
N PRO A 19 16.54 -4.28 29.50
CA PRO A 19 17.25 -5.56 29.58
C PRO A 19 16.86 -6.53 28.45
N ARG A 20 15.59 -6.52 28.02
CA ARG A 20 15.08 -7.35 26.93
C ARG A 20 15.68 -6.96 25.58
N GLU A 21 15.83 -5.66 25.33
CA GLU A 21 16.43 -5.14 24.09
C GLU A 21 17.93 -5.46 24.02
N VAL A 22 18.64 -5.31 25.16
CA VAL A 22 20.06 -5.69 25.25
C VAL A 22 20.25 -7.18 24.98
N GLN A 23 19.39 -8.06 25.52
CA GLN A 23 19.46 -9.50 25.23
C GLN A 23 19.23 -9.81 23.74
N LYS A 24 18.27 -9.15 23.09
CA LYS A 24 18.04 -9.31 21.65
C LYS A 24 19.27 -8.92 20.84
N LEU A 25 19.88 -7.77 21.14
CA LEU A 25 21.07 -7.32 20.42
C LEU A 25 22.28 -8.24 20.67
N LYS A 26 22.45 -8.79 21.88
CA LYS A 26 23.50 -9.78 22.16
C LYS A 26 23.30 -11.09 21.37
N LYS A 27 22.06 -11.55 21.22
CA LYS A 27 21.75 -12.73 20.38
C LYS A 27 22.09 -12.46 18.91
N LEU A 28 21.72 -11.29 18.40
CA LEU A 28 22.07 -10.87 17.03
C LEU A 28 23.59 -10.75 16.84
N LEU A 29 24.32 -10.24 17.84
CA LEU A 29 25.79 -10.18 17.81
C LEU A 29 26.42 -11.57 17.73
N ALA A 30 25.90 -12.54 18.49
CA ALA A 30 26.38 -13.92 18.44
C ALA A 30 26.12 -14.60 17.08
N GLN A 31 25.07 -14.18 16.37
CA GLN A 31 24.71 -14.70 15.05
C GLN A 31 25.46 -14.01 13.91
N SER A 32 26.03 -12.82 14.15
CA SER A 32 26.74 -12.05 13.13
C SER A 32 28.21 -12.49 13.03
N ALA A 33 28.59 -13.08 11.90
CA ALA A 33 29.98 -13.52 11.65
C ALA A 33 30.98 -12.36 11.47
N HIS A 34 30.50 -11.13 11.23
CA HIS A 34 31.33 -9.99 10.82
C HIS A 34 31.37 -8.82 11.82
N CYS A 35 30.70 -8.91 12.98
CA CYS A 35 30.66 -7.83 13.98
C CYS A 35 31.37 -8.26 15.26
N ARG A 36 32.30 -7.44 15.76
CA ARG A 36 33.09 -7.75 16.98
C ARG A 36 32.51 -7.13 18.24
N ASN A 37 31.68 -6.10 18.10
CA ASN A 37 31.05 -5.41 19.22
C ASN A 37 29.64 -4.92 18.89
N LEU A 38 28.90 -4.56 19.94
CA LEU A 38 27.51 -4.10 19.84
C LEU A 38 27.38 -2.82 18.99
N SER A 39 28.34 -1.91 19.11
CA SER A 39 28.35 -0.64 18.38
C SER A 39 28.50 -0.85 16.88
N GLU A 40 29.33 -1.81 16.46
CA GLU A 40 29.54 -2.20 15.07
C GLU A 40 28.31 -2.90 14.49
N LEU A 41 27.66 -3.77 15.27
CA LEU A 41 26.40 -4.39 14.90
C LEU A 41 25.30 -3.34 14.71
N VAL A 42 25.12 -2.43 15.68
CA VAL A 42 24.12 -1.36 15.61
C VAL A 42 24.39 -0.44 14.42
N ARG A 43 25.64 -0.07 14.16
CA ARG A 43 26.00 0.72 12.96
C ARG A 43 25.75 -0.05 11.66
N THR A 44 25.98 -1.36 11.65
CA THR A 44 25.72 -2.20 10.47
C THR A 44 24.22 -2.29 10.22
N ILE A 45 23.40 -2.47 11.26
CA ILE A 45 21.93 -2.45 11.16
C ILE A 45 21.43 -1.07 10.69
N LEU A 46 21.96 0.02 11.27
CA LEU A 46 21.51 1.37 10.96
C LEU A 46 21.97 1.87 9.58
N PHE A 47 23.17 1.50 9.13
CA PHE A 47 23.79 2.12 7.95
C PHE A 47 24.18 1.15 6.83
N LYS A 48 24.19 -0.17 7.08
CA LYS A 48 24.53 -1.19 6.08
C LYS A 48 23.38 -2.13 5.74
N GLN A 49 22.28 -2.11 6.50
CA GLN A 49 21.03 -2.75 6.08
C GLN A 49 20.18 -1.73 5.33
N GLU A 50 19.38 -2.19 4.36
CA GLU A 50 18.35 -1.36 3.73
C GLU A 50 17.39 -0.86 4.82
N LEU A 51 17.57 0.40 5.23
CA LEU A 51 16.57 1.10 6.01
C LEU A 51 15.33 1.25 5.13
N THR A 52 14.34 0.38 5.33
CA THR A 52 13.00 0.62 4.79
C THR A 52 12.37 1.77 5.56
N ILE A 53 12.68 3.00 5.15
CA ILE A 53 12.03 4.20 5.68
C ILE A 53 10.59 4.18 5.17
N LYS A 54 9.65 3.71 6.01
CA LYS A 54 8.22 3.81 5.74
C LYS A 54 7.80 5.28 5.90
N LYS A 55 8.03 6.08 4.85
CA LYS A 55 7.56 7.46 4.79
C LYS A 55 6.04 7.43 4.63
N ARG A 56 5.31 7.71 5.71
CA ARG A 56 3.86 7.92 5.64
C ARG A 56 3.61 9.29 5.01
N ASN A 57 2.94 9.31 3.86
CA ASN A 57 2.48 10.55 3.24
C ASN A 57 0.97 10.61 3.41
N ALA A 58 0.49 11.51 4.27
CA ALA A 58 -0.92 11.64 4.58
C ALA A 58 -1.78 11.90 3.34
N SER A 59 -1.28 12.70 2.38
CA SER A 59 -1.97 12.96 1.11
C SER A 59 -2.09 11.70 0.25
N LEU A 60 -1.06 10.85 0.24
CA LEU A 60 -1.06 9.60 -0.52
C LEU A 60 -1.97 8.55 0.13
N ASP A 61 -2.03 8.52 1.48
CA ASP A 61 -2.97 7.67 2.22
C ASP A 61 -4.42 8.10 1.99
N GLU A 62 -4.70 9.40 1.93
CA GLU A 62 -6.02 9.95 1.63
C GLU A 62 -6.47 9.59 0.21
N LEU A 63 -5.61 9.81 -0.79
CA LEU A 63 -5.89 9.45 -2.19
C LEU A 63 -6.13 7.94 -2.36
N LYS A 64 -5.34 7.09 -1.67
CA LYS A 64 -5.58 5.64 -1.64
C LYS A 64 -6.95 5.28 -1.07
N SER A 65 -7.36 5.96 0.01
CA SER A 65 -8.67 5.75 0.62
C SER A 65 -9.81 6.07 -0.34
N GLU A 66 -9.71 7.17 -1.09
CA GLU A 66 -10.71 7.55 -2.10
C GLU A 66 -10.81 6.55 -3.24
N ILE A 67 -9.68 6.04 -3.74
CA ILE A 67 -9.65 4.99 -4.77
C ILE A 67 -10.35 3.72 -4.27
N VAL A 68 -10.11 3.31 -3.02
CA VAL A 68 -10.75 2.14 -2.42
C VAL A 68 -12.27 2.33 -2.32
N LYS A 69 -12.74 3.54 -1.96
CA LYS A 69 -14.18 3.86 -1.93
C LYS A 69 -14.82 3.71 -3.31
N VAL A 70 -14.25 4.33 -4.35
CA VAL A 70 -14.79 4.27 -5.72
C VAL A 70 -14.76 2.85 -6.27
N LYS A 71 -13.72 2.06 -5.97
CA LYS A 71 -13.67 0.63 -6.31
C LYS A 71 -14.82 -0.15 -5.63
N GLY A 72 -15.12 0.14 -4.36
CA GLY A 72 -16.24 -0.45 -3.64
C GLY A 72 -17.59 -0.12 -4.30
N GLU A 73 -17.79 1.13 -4.69
CA GLU A 73 -19.00 1.56 -5.39
C GLU A 73 -19.16 0.88 -6.75
N LEU A 74 -18.08 0.78 -7.55
CA LEU A 74 -18.06 0.04 -8.81
C LEU A 74 -18.42 -1.43 -8.62
N ARG A 75 -17.92 -2.07 -7.56
CA ARG A 75 -18.27 -3.45 -7.24
C ARG A 75 -19.76 -3.59 -6.96
N SER A 76 -20.35 -2.70 -6.16
CA SER A 76 -21.79 -2.71 -5.86
C SER A 76 -22.63 -2.48 -7.13
N ILE A 77 -22.21 -1.59 -8.03
CA ILE A 77 -22.87 -1.39 -9.33
C ILE A 77 -22.79 -2.67 -10.18
N GLY A 78 -21.63 -3.32 -10.22
CA GLY A 78 -21.43 -4.58 -10.95
C GLY A 78 -22.32 -5.71 -10.44
N VAL A 79 -22.45 -5.85 -9.12
CA VAL A 79 -23.38 -6.81 -8.49
C VAL A 79 -24.82 -6.53 -8.92
N ASN A 80 -25.25 -5.27 -8.91
CA ASN A 80 -26.59 -4.88 -9.35
C ASN A 80 -26.83 -5.18 -10.84
N ILE A 81 -25.84 -4.91 -11.69
CA ILE A 81 -25.92 -5.27 -13.12
C ILE A 81 -26.07 -6.77 -13.27
N ASN A 82 -25.25 -7.57 -12.58
CA ASN A 82 -25.31 -9.02 -12.65
C ASN A 82 -26.69 -9.55 -12.23
N GLN A 83 -27.26 -8.98 -11.16
CA GLN A 83 -28.59 -9.35 -10.68
C GLN A 83 -29.69 -9.02 -11.71
N VAL A 84 -29.69 -7.81 -12.29
CA VAL A 84 -30.66 -7.43 -13.31
C VAL A 84 -30.52 -8.27 -14.58
N THR A 85 -29.28 -8.60 -14.99
CA THR A 85 -29.02 -9.50 -16.11
C THR A 85 -29.54 -10.91 -15.85
N HIS A 86 -29.37 -11.42 -14.63
CA HIS A 86 -29.91 -12.73 -14.24
C HIS A 86 -31.44 -12.75 -14.33
N TYR A 87 -32.12 -11.68 -13.88
CA TYR A 87 -33.57 -11.57 -14.03
C TYR A 87 -34.01 -11.42 -15.50
N PHE A 88 -33.27 -10.64 -16.29
CA PHE A 88 -33.53 -10.48 -17.73
C PHE A 88 -33.44 -11.81 -18.49
N ASN A 89 -32.46 -12.65 -18.17
CA ASN A 89 -32.28 -13.96 -18.81
C ASN A 89 -33.24 -15.03 -18.26
N GLY A 90 -33.68 -14.91 -17.01
CA GLY A 90 -34.55 -15.89 -16.34
C GLY A 90 -36.04 -15.80 -16.67
N HIS A 91 -36.51 -14.70 -17.27
CA HIS A 91 -37.92 -14.50 -17.62
C HIS A 91 -38.12 -14.54 -19.14
N PRO A 92 -39.00 -15.40 -19.68
CA PRO A 92 -39.23 -15.49 -21.13
C PRO A 92 -40.13 -14.37 -21.67
N ASP A 93 -40.89 -13.68 -20.81
CA ASP A 93 -41.84 -12.65 -21.23
C ASP A 93 -41.16 -11.38 -21.80
N PRO A 94 -41.53 -10.92 -23.01
CA PRO A 94 -40.96 -9.71 -23.62
C PRO A 94 -41.24 -8.41 -22.86
N ALA A 95 -42.33 -8.30 -22.09
CA ALA A 95 -42.62 -7.08 -21.33
C ALA A 95 -41.70 -6.97 -20.08
N GLU A 96 -41.50 -8.08 -19.37
CA GLU A 96 -40.55 -8.17 -18.25
C GLU A 96 -39.10 -7.93 -18.69
N LYS A 97 -38.68 -8.50 -19.83
CA LYS A 97 -37.35 -8.21 -20.39
C LYS A 97 -37.13 -6.73 -20.68
N ARG A 98 -38.13 -6.04 -21.24
CA ARG A 98 -38.07 -4.59 -21.49
C ARG A 98 -37.96 -3.79 -20.19
N TYR A 99 -38.61 -4.23 -19.12
CA TYR A 99 -38.49 -3.60 -17.81
C TYR A 99 -37.06 -3.70 -17.25
N PHE A 100 -36.46 -4.88 -17.29
CA PHE A 100 -35.08 -5.08 -16.81
C PHE A 100 -34.04 -4.37 -17.69
N ALA A 101 -34.25 -4.34 -19.01
CA ALA A 101 -33.39 -3.57 -19.93
C ALA A 101 -33.36 -2.07 -19.58
N ARG A 102 -34.53 -1.47 -19.26
CA ARG A 102 -34.60 -0.06 -18.80
C ARG A 102 -33.87 0.17 -17.48
N LYS A 103 -33.89 -0.81 -16.55
CA LYS A 103 -33.16 -0.72 -15.28
C LYS A 103 -31.64 -0.81 -15.45
N ILE A 104 -31.16 -1.52 -16.48
CA ILE A 104 -29.74 -1.70 -16.76
C ILE A 104 -29.09 -0.40 -17.29
N LEU A 105 -29.81 0.37 -18.11
CA LEU A 105 -29.31 1.58 -18.76
C LEU A 105 -28.68 2.63 -17.80
N PRO A 106 -29.34 3.03 -16.67
CA PRO A 106 -28.73 3.95 -15.73
C PRO A 106 -27.53 3.35 -14.98
N LEU A 107 -27.45 2.03 -14.82
CA LEU A 107 -26.32 1.38 -14.16
C LEU A 107 -25.05 1.48 -15.03
N TYR A 108 -25.16 1.26 -16.35
CA TYR A 108 -24.04 1.47 -17.28
C TYR A 108 -23.56 2.93 -17.29
N LYS A 109 -24.48 3.90 -17.24
CA LYS A 109 -24.12 5.32 -17.09
C LYS A 109 -23.32 5.59 -15.82
N LYS A 110 -23.73 4.99 -14.69
CA LYS A 110 -23.00 5.10 -13.41
C LYS A 110 -21.62 4.46 -13.47
N VAL A 111 -21.46 3.33 -14.16
CA VAL A 111 -20.13 2.71 -14.37
C VAL A 111 -19.22 3.70 -15.09
N GLY A 112 -19.67 4.30 -16.21
CA GLY A 112 -18.88 5.27 -16.97
C GLY A 112 -18.38 6.44 -16.11
N GLN A 113 -19.29 7.06 -15.35
CA GLN A 113 -18.96 8.15 -14.43
C GLN A 113 -17.93 7.74 -13.37
N LYS A 114 -18.08 6.55 -12.78
CA LYS A 114 -17.15 6.05 -11.76
C LYS A 114 -15.80 5.65 -12.34
N THR A 115 -15.75 5.13 -13.56
CA THR A 115 -14.50 4.84 -14.27
C THR A 115 -13.74 6.10 -14.64
N GLU A 116 -14.43 7.16 -15.04
CA GLU A 116 -13.81 8.46 -15.31
C GLU A 116 -13.24 9.09 -14.03
N GLN A 117 -14.01 9.06 -12.94
CA GLN A 117 -13.55 9.49 -11.62
C GLN A 117 -12.27 8.73 -11.19
N LEU A 118 -12.24 7.42 -11.41
CA LEU A 118 -11.08 6.58 -11.09
C LEU A 118 -9.86 6.91 -11.97
N MET A 119 -10.05 7.13 -13.28
CA MET A 119 -8.99 7.57 -14.20
C MET A 119 -8.34 8.88 -13.75
N VAL A 120 -9.15 9.85 -13.30
CA VAL A 120 -8.65 11.12 -12.76
C VAL A 120 -7.76 10.88 -11.52
N MET A 121 -8.24 10.11 -10.55
CA MET A 121 -7.49 9.80 -9.32
C MET A 121 -6.19 9.03 -9.59
N VAL A 122 -6.21 8.08 -10.53
CA VAL A 122 -5.00 7.33 -10.93
C VAL A 122 -4.00 8.25 -11.64
N SER A 123 -4.47 9.22 -12.43
CA SER A 123 -3.59 10.22 -13.04
C SER A 123 -2.92 11.14 -12.00
N GLN A 124 -3.56 11.37 -10.85
CA GLN A 124 -2.97 12.14 -9.75
C GLN A 124 -1.87 11.33 -9.05
N LEU A 125 -2.02 10.01 -8.91
CA LEU A 125 -0.96 9.14 -8.41
C LEU A 125 0.28 9.14 -9.31
N SER A 126 0.10 9.20 -10.64
CA SER A 126 1.23 9.20 -11.58
C SER A 126 2.08 10.48 -11.55
N ARG A 127 1.59 11.54 -10.90
CA ARG A 127 2.27 12.85 -10.79
C ARG A 127 2.94 13.07 -9.43
N LEU A 128 2.81 12.12 -8.50
CA LEU A 128 3.43 12.12 -7.16
C LEU A 128 4.70 11.28 -7.15
#